data_AF-A0AAE1M1U5-F1
#
_entry.id   AF-A0AAE1M1U5-F1
#
_cell.length_a   1.000
_cell.length_b   1.000
_cell.length_c   1.000
_cell.angle_alpha   90.00
_cell.angle_beta   90.00
_cell.angle_gamma   90.00
#
_symmetry.space_group_name_H-M   'P 1'
#
loop_
_entity.id
_entity.type
_entity.pdbx_description
1 polymer ?
#
loop_
_entity_poly.entity_id
_entity_poly.type
_entity_poly.pdbx_seq_one_letter_code
_entity_poly.pdbx_strand_id
1 'polypeptide(L)'
;MLQLQAEKSQVQRIAAVLFAVLSSRLELQLSDTGSVVAHILLVFTCSACRFIRSRAGRFALLPPVSAVGFSNTAFKRQRCLDGCCRHVTPGEIPSYDYLAHAVLGLGASHLSQHGNVDYTSQALQHRVTAMKLVNEQLDHPPTKPADQDALLAAVICLVTQSSLMPDSMIDYITTTRGGNLVASTIITDYEKSIFKYFTPMEHDRSLERLISEQPRNFEAIEGFLASARRLMPLCQKPTEISYCECMIRCIDNLRTSCLDAWREFVILFILPTTFNNQDFMEFVDYENHTGHLLIIHMFLLDYVLGNACLSKSDEPEYPGRKFVIINWMRDLARRLPSLYEEYTEWPLEYCSVLAERDARYLLSP
;
A
#
# COMPACT_ATOMS: atom_id res chain seq x y z
N MET A 1 4.61 35.39 -0.28
CA MET A 1 5.72 35.09 0.67
C MET A 1 5.24 34.32 1.90
N LEU A 2 4.14 34.72 2.54
CA LEU A 2 3.54 34.01 3.70
C LEU A 2 3.05 32.58 3.38
N GLN A 3 2.45 32.37 2.19
CA GLN A 3 1.97 31.06 1.73
C GLN A 3 3.12 30.04 1.55
N LEU A 4 4.25 30.50 1.02
CA LEU A 4 5.47 29.71 0.83
C LEU A 4 6.18 29.36 2.16
N GLN A 5 6.02 30.20 3.20
CA GLN A 5 6.55 29.93 4.54
C GLN A 5 5.66 28.96 5.32
N ALA A 6 4.34 29.04 5.13
CA ALA A 6 3.39 28.07 5.67
C ALA A 6 3.63 26.66 5.07
N GLU A 7 3.80 26.56 3.75
CA GLU A 7 4.14 25.31 3.07
C GLU A 7 5.49 24.74 3.54
N LYS A 8 6.51 25.58 3.78
CA LYS A 8 7.81 25.14 4.33
C LYS A 8 7.71 24.57 5.74
N SER A 9 6.96 25.24 6.63
CA SER A 9 6.70 24.76 7.99
C SER A 9 5.90 23.45 7.96
N GLN A 10 4.96 23.32 7.02
CA GLN A 10 4.12 22.14 6.85
C GLN A 10 4.93 20.94 6.34
N VAL A 11 5.78 21.13 5.32
CA VAL A 11 6.70 20.09 4.82
C VAL A 11 7.70 19.64 5.89
N GLN A 12 8.23 20.56 6.70
CA GLN A 12 9.11 20.21 7.82
C GLN A 12 8.40 19.40 8.91
N ARG A 13 7.12 19.71 9.18
CA ARG A 13 6.29 18.94 10.13
C ARG A 13 5.91 17.57 9.57
N ILE A 14 5.55 17.48 8.29
CA ILE A 14 5.25 16.21 7.61
C ILE A 14 6.48 15.30 7.61
N ALA A 15 7.67 15.85 7.36
CA ALA A 15 8.93 15.12 7.39
C ALA A 15 9.37 14.69 8.80
N ALA A 16 9.13 15.54 9.81
CA ALA A 16 9.38 15.19 11.21
C ALA A 16 8.40 14.12 11.71
N VAL A 17 7.16 14.11 11.23
CA VAL A 17 6.18 13.06 11.55
C VAL A 17 6.47 11.77 10.77
N LEU A 18 6.86 11.83 9.49
CA LEU A 18 7.40 10.67 8.77
C LEU A 18 8.61 10.09 9.51
N PHE A 19 9.54 10.94 9.96
CA PHE A 19 10.69 10.51 10.75
C PHE A 19 10.26 9.90 12.10
N ALA A 20 9.28 10.46 12.81
CA ALA A 20 8.78 9.93 14.08
C ALA A 20 8.04 8.59 13.93
N VAL A 21 7.13 8.48 12.93
CA VAL A 21 6.35 7.27 12.59
C VAL A 21 7.26 6.15 12.11
N LEU A 22 8.36 6.49 11.43
CA LEU A 22 9.30 5.51 10.88
C LEU A 22 10.43 5.18 11.85
N SER A 23 10.74 6.07 12.81
CA SER A 23 11.74 5.85 13.86
C SER A 23 11.17 5.08 15.07
N SER A 24 9.88 5.20 15.39
CA SER A 24 9.23 4.38 16.44
C SER A 24 9.14 2.90 16.06
N ARG A 25 8.94 2.60 14.77
CA ARG A 25 9.02 1.22 14.23
C ARG A 25 10.45 0.69 14.10
N LEU A 26 11.46 1.56 14.00
CA LEU A 26 12.85 1.12 13.90
C LEU A 26 13.42 0.60 15.23
N GLU A 27 13.01 1.19 16.36
CA GLU A 27 13.51 0.79 17.68
C GLU A 27 12.91 -0.54 18.18
N LEU A 28 11.73 -0.94 17.68
CA LEU A 28 11.04 -2.16 18.10
C LEU A 28 11.25 -3.38 17.17
N GLN A 29 11.59 -3.22 15.89
CA GLN A 29 11.78 -4.35 14.97
C GLN A 29 13.23 -4.72 14.64
N LEU A 30 14.21 -3.91 15.06
CA LEU A 30 15.63 -4.27 14.87
C LEU A 30 16.17 -5.30 15.87
N SER A 31 15.31 -5.90 16.71
CA SER A 31 15.75 -6.94 17.64
C SER A 31 15.57 -8.38 17.16
N ASP A 32 14.77 -8.72 16.13
CA ASP A 32 14.80 -10.11 15.61
C ASP A 32 14.09 -10.46 14.28
N THR A 33 13.41 -9.56 13.54
CA THR A 33 12.70 -9.99 12.31
C THR A 33 12.90 -9.05 11.12
N GLY A 34 13.52 -9.58 10.06
CA GLY A 34 13.81 -8.89 8.80
C GLY A 34 12.56 -8.67 7.95
N SER A 35 11.76 -7.65 8.29
CA SER A 35 10.65 -7.19 7.46
C SER A 35 11.15 -6.41 6.23
N VAL A 36 10.81 -6.88 5.03
CA VAL A 36 11.09 -6.25 3.73
C VAL A 36 10.47 -4.85 3.62
N VAL A 37 9.32 -4.64 4.26
CA VAL A 37 8.63 -3.34 4.35
C VAL A 37 9.46 -2.34 5.17
N ALA A 38 10.15 -2.81 6.21
CA ALA A 38 11.05 -1.96 7.00
C ALA A 38 12.27 -1.51 6.20
N HIS A 39 12.81 -2.34 5.30
CA HIS A 39 13.91 -1.97 4.40
C HIS A 39 13.49 -0.98 3.31
N ILE A 40 12.31 -1.15 2.73
CA ILE A 40 11.76 -0.24 1.72
C ILE A 40 11.48 1.14 2.34
N LEU A 41 10.87 1.19 3.52
CA LEU A 41 10.63 2.43 4.27
C LEU A 41 11.92 3.08 4.83
N LEU A 42 12.95 2.30 5.18
CA LEU A 42 14.27 2.79 5.58
C LEU A 42 15.02 3.48 4.43
N VAL A 43 14.90 2.95 3.21
CA VAL A 43 15.50 3.55 2.02
C VAL A 43 14.79 4.86 1.66
N PHE A 44 13.45 4.91 1.80
CA PHE A 44 12.68 6.13 1.52
C PHE A 44 12.87 7.25 2.54
N THR A 45 13.01 6.93 3.83
CA THR A 45 13.30 7.93 4.87
C THR A 45 14.65 8.60 4.67
N CYS A 46 15.68 7.85 4.27
CA CYS A 46 17.03 8.38 4.11
C CYS A 46 17.18 9.33 2.90
N SER A 47 16.46 9.04 1.80
CA SER A 47 16.41 9.88 0.59
C SER A 47 15.53 11.12 0.77
N ALA A 48 14.36 10.99 1.43
CA ALA A 48 13.50 12.11 1.76
C ALA A 48 14.16 13.09 2.76
N CYS A 49 14.84 12.58 3.80
CA CYS A 49 15.60 13.41 4.74
C CYS A 49 16.73 14.21 4.06
N ARG A 50 17.40 13.64 3.04
CA ARG A 50 18.44 14.34 2.27
C ARG A 50 17.89 15.35 1.27
N PHE A 51 16.77 15.04 0.59
CA PHE A 51 16.06 15.97 -0.29
C PHE A 51 15.58 17.22 0.47
N ILE A 52 15.09 17.02 1.70
CA ILE A 52 14.65 18.12 2.57
C ILE A 52 15.85 18.91 3.11
N ARG A 53 16.97 18.23 3.46
CA ARG A 53 18.21 18.91 3.89
C ARG A 53 18.88 19.71 2.76
N SER A 54 18.88 19.20 1.53
CA SER A 54 19.53 19.86 0.39
C SER A 54 18.74 21.10 -0.10
N ARG A 55 17.41 21.09 0.03
CA ARG A 55 16.57 22.30 -0.18
C ARG A 55 16.57 23.26 1.01
N ALA A 56 16.70 22.78 2.25
CA ALA A 56 16.86 23.65 3.43
C ALA A 56 18.24 24.34 3.48
N GLY A 57 19.26 23.73 2.85
CA GLY A 57 20.65 24.21 2.84
C GLY A 57 20.93 25.54 2.12
N ARG A 58 19.92 26.23 1.56
CA ARG A 58 20.09 27.59 1.02
C ARG A 58 19.65 28.72 1.95
N PHE A 59 19.20 28.44 3.17
CA PHE A 59 18.84 29.48 4.13
C PHE A 59 19.25 29.06 5.54
N ALA A 60 20.52 29.30 5.87
CA ALA A 60 20.97 29.31 7.25
C ALA A 60 20.56 30.65 7.88
N LEU A 61 19.77 30.61 8.96
CA LEU A 61 19.77 31.51 10.12
C LEU A 61 18.53 31.21 10.97
N LEU A 62 18.73 30.48 12.09
CA LEU A 62 18.07 30.63 13.41
C LEU A 62 18.59 29.52 14.36
N PRO A 63 18.61 29.75 15.70
CA PRO A 63 19.48 29.02 16.65
C PRO A 63 18.89 27.68 17.12
N PRO A 64 19.71 26.80 17.75
CA PRO A 64 19.32 25.45 18.11
C PRO A 64 18.40 25.44 19.34
N VAL A 65 17.33 24.63 19.29
CA VAL A 65 16.57 24.25 20.48
C VAL A 65 17.24 23.02 21.09
N SER A 66 17.66 23.17 22.35
CA SER A 66 18.39 22.22 23.16
C SER A 66 17.57 20.98 23.54
N ALA A 67 18.20 19.82 23.35
CA ALA A 67 18.23 18.62 24.20
C ALA A 67 16.92 18.11 24.85
N VAL A 68 16.42 17.00 24.31
CA VAL A 68 15.89 15.89 25.13
C VAL A 68 16.73 14.65 24.76
N GLY A 69 17.33 14.04 25.79
CA GLY A 69 18.48 13.15 25.65
C GLY A 69 18.17 11.81 24.98
N PHE A 70 19.00 11.45 24.00
CA PHE A 70 19.16 10.09 23.49
C PHE A 70 20.60 9.61 23.76
N SER A 71 20.71 8.35 24.21
CA SER A 71 21.94 7.70 24.69
C SER A 71 22.98 7.44 23.59
N ASN A 72 24.26 7.40 24.00
CA ASN A 72 25.49 7.32 23.21
C ASN A 72 25.68 6.04 22.36
N THR A 73 24.71 5.13 22.30
CA THR A 73 24.75 3.91 21.48
C THR A 73 24.35 4.14 20.02
N ALA A 74 23.66 5.24 19.71
CA ALA A 74 23.26 5.62 18.34
C ALA A 74 24.47 5.96 17.42
N PHE A 75 25.61 6.36 18.00
CA PHE A 75 26.75 6.86 17.24
C PHE A 75 27.57 5.77 16.54
N LYS A 76 27.45 4.49 16.95
CA LYS A 76 28.21 3.38 16.36
C LYS A 76 27.53 2.72 15.14
N ARG A 77 26.22 2.90 14.93
CA ARG A 77 25.49 2.39 13.75
C ARG A 77 25.50 3.33 12.54
N GLN A 78 26.09 4.53 12.69
CA GLN A 78 26.34 5.49 11.59
C GLN A 78 27.22 4.91 10.46
N ARG A 79 28.10 3.93 10.75
CA ARG A 79 29.03 3.39 9.74
C ARG A 79 28.41 2.46 8.71
N CYS A 80 27.27 1.82 9.01
CA CYS A 80 26.52 1.06 7.99
C CYS A 80 25.71 1.98 7.06
N LEU A 81 25.31 3.16 7.55
CA LEU A 81 24.63 4.21 6.77
C LEU A 81 25.57 4.90 5.76
N ASP A 82 26.88 4.93 6.03
CA ASP A 82 27.87 5.49 5.11
C ASP A 82 28.14 4.58 3.89
N GLY A 83 27.92 3.26 3.99
CA GLY A 83 28.22 2.30 2.91
C GLY A 83 27.30 2.44 1.70
N CYS A 84 26.01 2.72 1.92
CA CYS A 84 25.03 3.00 0.86
C CYS A 84 25.26 4.36 0.16
N CYS A 85 26.18 5.19 0.67
CA CYS A 85 26.29 6.60 0.27
C CYS A 85 27.71 7.04 -0.10
N ARG A 86 28.69 6.13 -0.14
CA ARG A 86 30.10 6.46 -0.38
C ARG A 86 30.49 6.72 -1.84
N HIS A 87 29.57 6.66 -2.79
CA HIS A 87 29.90 6.85 -4.22
C HIS A 87 29.18 7.99 -4.93
N VAL A 88 28.52 8.92 -4.22
CA VAL A 88 27.87 10.06 -4.88
C VAL A 88 28.57 11.35 -4.49
N THR A 89 29.41 11.84 -5.39
CA THR A 89 30.01 13.17 -5.35
C THR A 89 28.90 14.24 -5.33
N PRO A 90 29.08 15.35 -4.57
CA PRO A 90 28.12 16.43 -4.54
C PRO A 90 28.18 17.22 -5.85
N GLY A 91 27.41 16.76 -6.84
CA GLY A 91 27.32 17.40 -8.17
C GLY A 91 26.12 16.94 -8.99
N GLU A 92 25.65 15.70 -8.81
CA GLU A 92 24.53 15.15 -9.58
C GLU A 92 23.72 14.21 -8.69
N ILE A 93 22.81 14.74 -7.87
CA ILE A 93 21.71 13.93 -7.34
C ILE A 93 20.64 13.96 -8.43
N PRO A 94 20.28 12.83 -9.06
CA PRO A 94 19.12 12.80 -9.93
C PRO A 94 17.90 13.26 -9.12
N SER A 95 17.29 14.38 -9.51
CA SER A 95 16.06 14.85 -8.86
C SER A 95 14.89 14.03 -9.41
N TYR A 96 14.47 13.03 -8.65
CA TYR A 96 13.28 12.24 -8.98
C TYR A 96 12.02 13.02 -8.58
N ASP A 97 11.65 14.03 -9.36
CA ASP A 97 10.52 14.91 -9.02
C ASP A 97 9.19 14.14 -8.92
N TYR A 98 8.97 13.15 -9.80
CA TYR A 98 7.81 12.25 -9.73
C TYR A 98 7.74 11.51 -8.38
N LEU A 99 8.87 10.99 -7.91
CA LEU A 99 8.97 10.26 -6.64
C LEU A 99 8.79 11.21 -5.46
N ALA A 100 9.38 12.41 -5.52
CA ALA A 100 9.21 13.42 -4.49
C ALA A 100 7.73 13.81 -4.32
N HIS A 101 7.02 14.04 -5.42
CA HIS A 101 5.59 14.31 -5.39
C HIS A 101 4.79 13.09 -4.88
N ALA A 102 5.13 11.87 -5.30
CA ALA A 102 4.42 10.67 -4.83
C ALA A 102 4.56 10.46 -3.30
N VAL A 103 5.77 10.65 -2.76
CA VAL A 103 6.04 10.54 -1.31
C VAL A 103 5.33 11.65 -0.53
N LEU A 104 5.34 12.89 -1.03
CA LEU A 104 4.63 14.00 -0.39
C LEU A 104 3.11 13.79 -0.40
N GLY A 105 2.55 13.28 -1.51
CA GLY A 105 1.15 12.91 -1.62
C GLY A 105 0.77 11.84 -0.61
N LEU A 106 1.57 10.76 -0.53
CA LEU A 106 1.36 9.68 0.45
C LEU A 106 1.44 10.17 1.91
N GLY A 107 2.44 10.99 2.24
CA GLY A 107 2.59 11.57 3.56
C GLY A 107 1.39 12.45 3.94
N ALA A 108 0.91 13.28 3.01
CA ALA A 108 -0.29 14.10 3.21
C ALA A 108 -1.56 13.26 3.38
N SER A 109 -1.75 12.20 2.58
CA SER A 109 -2.88 11.26 2.75
C SER A 109 -2.85 10.59 4.12
N HIS A 110 -1.69 10.08 4.54
CA HIS A 110 -1.53 9.43 5.84
C HIS A 110 -1.87 10.39 6.99
N LEU A 111 -1.38 11.63 6.93
CA LEU A 111 -1.63 12.63 7.97
C LEU A 111 -3.08 13.13 7.99
N SER A 112 -3.75 13.17 6.84
CA SER A 112 -5.18 13.51 6.80
C SER A 112 -6.04 12.43 7.43
N GLN A 113 -5.65 11.16 7.29
CA GLN A 113 -6.36 10.02 7.86
C GLN A 113 -6.10 9.80 9.35
N HIS A 114 -4.90 10.13 9.85
CA HIS A 114 -4.47 9.78 11.21
C HIS A 114 -4.09 10.98 12.08
N GLY A 115 -4.03 12.18 11.52
CA GLY A 115 -3.69 13.41 12.21
C GLY A 115 -4.91 14.31 12.46
N ASN A 116 -4.64 15.46 13.09
CA ASN A 116 -5.67 16.46 13.41
C ASN A 116 -5.80 17.56 12.34
N VAL A 117 -5.16 17.40 11.19
CA VAL A 117 -5.11 18.42 10.12
C VAL A 117 -5.46 17.76 8.80
N ASP A 118 -6.41 18.37 8.10
CA ASP A 118 -6.81 17.95 6.77
C ASP A 118 -5.81 18.47 5.72
N TYR A 119 -5.10 17.53 5.06
CA TYR A 119 -4.20 17.79 3.94
C TYR A 119 -4.71 17.15 2.64
N THR A 120 -6.01 16.80 2.56
CA THR A 120 -6.59 16.08 1.42
C THR A 120 -6.36 16.82 0.10
N SER A 121 -6.48 18.15 0.10
CA SER A 121 -6.24 18.96 -1.11
C SER A 121 -4.78 18.88 -1.58
N GLN A 122 -3.82 18.99 -0.66
CA GLN A 122 -2.39 18.89 -0.95
C GLN A 122 -2.01 17.48 -1.39
N ALA A 123 -2.57 16.45 -0.74
CA ALA A 123 -2.37 15.07 -1.13
C ALA A 123 -2.79 14.83 -2.58
N LEU A 124 -3.98 15.30 -2.97
CA LEU A 124 -4.49 15.21 -4.34
C LEU A 124 -3.63 15.98 -5.35
N GLN A 125 -3.20 17.21 -5.02
CA GLN A 125 -2.32 17.99 -5.89
C GLN A 125 -0.98 17.29 -6.16
N HIS A 126 -0.36 16.75 -5.11
CA HIS A 126 0.87 15.98 -5.23
C HIS A 126 0.66 14.68 -6.01
N ARG A 127 -0.44 13.96 -5.76
CA ARG A 127 -0.82 12.74 -6.50
C ARG A 127 -0.95 13.01 -8.00
N VAL A 128 -1.74 14.00 -8.40
CA VAL A 128 -1.95 14.35 -9.83
C VAL A 128 -0.63 14.73 -10.50
N THR A 129 0.21 15.52 -9.81
CA THR A 129 1.52 15.90 -10.33
C THR A 129 2.43 14.67 -10.49
N ALA A 130 2.46 13.77 -9.51
CA ALA A 130 3.23 12.54 -9.59
C ALA A 130 2.74 11.64 -10.74
N MET A 131 1.44 11.43 -10.90
CA MET A 131 0.88 10.63 -12.01
C MET A 131 1.27 11.20 -13.37
N LYS A 132 1.18 12.52 -13.54
CA LYS A 132 1.60 13.19 -14.78
C LYS A 132 3.08 12.90 -15.09
N LEU A 133 3.96 13.13 -14.11
CA LEU A 133 5.40 12.95 -14.30
C LEU A 133 5.79 11.46 -14.48
N VAL A 134 5.09 10.54 -13.81
CA VAL A 134 5.25 9.09 -14.02
C VAL A 134 4.87 8.71 -15.45
N ASN A 135 3.74 9.21 -15.97
CA ASN A 135 3.32 8.92 -17.34
C ASN A 135 4.32 9.46 -18.36
N GLU A 136 4.82 10.69 -18.18
CA GLU A 136 5.87 11.26 -19.03
C GLU A 136 7.16 10.40 -19.02
N GLN A 137 7.48 9.81 -17.86
CA GLN A 137 8.62 8.90 -17.73
C GLN A 137 8.38 7.53 -18.36
N LEU A 138 7.14 7.06 -18.44
CA LEU A 138 6.79 5.80 -19.11
C LEU A 138 6.87 5.91 -20.64
N ASP A 139 6.66 7.10 -21.20
CA ASP A 139 6.90 7.36 -22.63
C ASP A 139 8.39 7.22 -23.00
N HIS A 140 9.28 7.42 -22.02
CA HIS A 140 10.74 7.30 -22.16
C HIS A 140 11.32 6.42 -21.03
N PRO A 141 11.12 5.10 -21.08
CA PRO A 141 11.46 4.19 -19.99
C PRO A 141 12.90 4.34 -19.49
N PRO A 142 13.12 4.41 -18.16
CA PRO A 142 14.45 4.54 -17.60
C PRO A 142 15.32 3.31 -17.87
N THR A 143 16.58 3.54 -18.24
CA THR A 143 17.56 2.46 -18.52
C THR A 143 18.53 2.23 -17.37
N LYS A 144 18.70 3.22 -16.47
CA LYS A 144 19.57 3.08 -15.29
C LYS A 144 18.78 2.40 -14.16
N PRO A 145 19.37 1.40 -13.46
CA PRO A 145 18.69 0.71 -12.36
C PRO A 145 18.11 1.63 -11.27
N ALA A 146 18.84 2.68 -10.87
CA ALA A 146 18.35 3.62 -9.86
C ALA A 146 17.12 4.42 -10.32
N ASP A 147 17.02 4.73 -11.62
CA ASP A 147 15.88 5.45 -12.19
C ASP A 147 14.67 4.51 -12.35
N GLN A 148 14.91 3.23 -12.66
CA GLN A 148 13.89 2.17 -12.66
C GLN A 148 13.31 1.95 -11.25
N ASP A 149 14.17 1.87 -10.24
CA ASP A 149 13.78 1.76 -8.84
C ASP A 149 13.00 2.98 -8.37
N ALA A 150 13.45 4.19 -8.71
CA ALA A 150 12.72 5.40 -8.38
C ALA A 150 11.32 5.44 -9.01
N LEU A 151 11.17 4.98 -10.26
CA LEU A 151 9.88 4.92 -10.95
C LEU A 151 8.94 3.91 -10.27
N LEU A 152 9.41 2.69 -9.99
CA LEU A 152 8.62 1.68 -9.28
C LEU A 152 8.22 2.15 -7.88
N ALA A 153 9.13 2.80 -7.16
CA ALA A 153 8.85 3.42 -5.88
C ALA A 153 7.70 4.44 -5.92
N ALA A 154 7.70 5.31 -6.93
CA ALA A 154 6.67 6.31 -7.10
C ALA A 154 5.31 5.66 -7.39
N VAL A 155 5.29 4.61 -8.20
CA VAL A 155 4.08 3.85 -8.52
C VAL A 155 3.53 3.12 -7.29
N ILE A 156 4.39 2.50 -6.46
CA ILE A 156 3.97 1.92 -5.17
C ILE A 156 3.34 3.00 -4.28
N CYS A 157 3.97 4.18 -4.16
CA CYS A 157 3.39 5.29 -3.40
C CYS A 157 2.00 5.72 -3.93
N LEU A 158 1.78 5.66 -5.25
CA LEU A 158 0.48 5.96 -5.86
C LEU A 158 -0.56 4.88 -5.56
N VAL A 159 -0.20 3.59 -5.63
CA VAL A 159 -1.09 2.48 -5.21
C VAL A 159 -1.47 2.62 -3.74
N THR A 160 -0.49 2.88 -2.86
CA THR A 160 -0.74 3.04 -1.43
C THR A 160 -1.67 4.21 -1.15
N GLN A 161 -1.46 5.35 -1.82
CA GLN A 161 -2.37 6.50 -1.72
C GLN A 161 -3.81 6.15 -2.09
N SER A 162 -4.03 5.31 -3.11
CA SER A 162 -5.37 4.87 -3.50
C SER A 162 -6.07 4.09 -2.38
N SER A 163 -5.34 3.38 -1.53
CA SER A 163 -5.94 2.67 -0.37
C SER A 163 -6.27 3.57 0.83
N LEU A 164 -5.93 4.86 0.74
CA LEU A 164 -6.20 5.88 1.76
C LEU A 164 -7.26 6.90 1.31
N MET A 165 -7.92 6.66 0.17
CA MET A 165 -8.91 7.56 -0.42
C MET A 165 -10.31 6.91 -0.42
N PRO A 166 -11.38 7.62 -0.03
CA PRO A 166 -12.71 7.04 0.10
C PRO A 166 -13.40 6.73 -1.24
N ASP A 167 -12.98 7.31 -2.36
CA ASP A 167 -13.64 7.14 -3.67
C ASP A 167 -12.71 6.54 -4.73
N SER A 168 -11.91 5.55 -4.36
CA SER A 168 -10.78 5.06 -5.18
C SER A 168 -10.66 3.55 -5.28
N MET A 169 -11.73 2.77 -5.00
CA MET A 169 -11.68 1.32 -5.13
C MET A 169 -11.21 0.87 -6.52
N ILE A 170 -11.80 1.43 -7.57
CA ILE A 170 -11.42 1.11 -8.96
C ILE A 170 -10.04 1.70 -9.30
N ASP A 171 -9.76 2.94 -8.89
CA ASP A 171 -8.45 3.57 -9.05
C ASP A 171 -7.32 2.73 -8.41
N TYR A 172 -7.56 2.10 -7.27
CA TYR A 172 -6.62 1.19 -6.62
C TYR A 172 -6.33 -0.03 -7.49
N ILE A 173 -7.37 -0.69 -8.01
CA ILE A 173 -7.20 -1.89 -8.88
C ILE A 173 -6.50 -1.51 -10.19
N THR A 174 -6.89 -0.40 -10.82
CA THR A 174 -6.27 0.11 -12.04
C THR A 174 -4.81 0.51 -11.83
N THR A 175 -4.51 1.22 -10.74
CA THR A 175 -3.13 1.62 -10.42
C THR A 175 -2.28 0.40 -10.06
N THR A 176 -2.83 -0.60 -9.37
CA THR A 176 -2.15 -1.87 -9.08
C THR A 176 -1.79 -2.62 -10.36
N ARG A 177 -2.73 -2.69 -11.33
CA ARG A 177 -2.46 -3.27 -12.66
C ARG A 177 -1.36 -2.53 -13.40
N GLY A 178 -1.39 -1.19 -13.39
CA GLY A 178 -0.31 -0.36 -13.95
C GLY A 178 1.03 -0.59 -13.25
N GLY A 179 1.04 -0.71 -11.92
CA GLY A 179 2.24 -1.00 -11.13
C GLY A 179 2.83 -2.37 -11.43
N ASN A 180 2.00 -3.40 -11.64
CA ASN A 180 2.46 -4.71 -12.06
C ASN A 180 3.11 -4.68 -13.45
N LEU A 181 2.57 -3.89 -14.39
CA LEU A 181 3.20 -3.68 -15.69
C LEU A 181 4.56 -3.00 -15.53
N VAL A 182 4.68 -1.95 -14.70
CA VAL A 182 5.98 -1.30 -14.44
C VAL A 182 6.96 -2.29 -13.82
N ALA A 183 6.54 -3.04 -12.80
CA ALA A 183 7.36 -4.02 -12.12
C ALA A 183 7.86 -5.12 -13.08
N SER A 184 7.03 -5.59 -14.01
CA SER A 184 7.38 -6.67 -14.94
C SER A 184 8.13 -6.23 -16.19
N THR A 185 7.98 -4.97 -16.63
CA THR A 185 8.54 -4.49 -17.89
C THR A 185 9.72 -3.52 -17.73
N ILE A 186 9.75 -2.75 -16.64
CA ILE A 186 10.77 -1.71 -16.41
C ILE A 186 11.94 -2.23 -15.59
N ILE A 187 11.68 -3.05 -14.57
CA ILE A 187 12.77 -3.62 -13.75
C ILE A 187 13.43 -4.75 -14.54
N THR A 188 14.58 -4.45 -15.16
CA THR A 188 15.28 -5.40 -16.04
C THR A 188 16.14 -6.43 -15.28
N ASP A 189 16.54 -6.12 -14.06
CA ASP A 189 17.39 -6.98 -13.22
C ASP A 189 17.01 -6.82 -11.75
N TYR A 190 16.12 -7.69 -11.27
CA TYR A 190 15.64 -7.67 -9.89
C TYR A 190 16.75 -7.89 -8.87
N GLU A 191 17.79 -8.67 -9.17
CA GLU A 191 18.88 -8.94 -8.22
C GLU A 191 19.67 -7.68 -7.85
N LYS A 192 19.73 -6.72 -8.77
CA LYS A 192 20.40 -5.42 -8.57
C LYS A 192 19.46 -4.32 -8.10
N SER A 193 18.15 -4.56 -8.11
CA SER A 193 17.13 -3.61 -7.67
C SER A 193 17.01 -3.58 -6.15
N ILE A 194 16.65 -2.42 -5.59
CA ILE A 194 16.21 -2.34 -4.18
C ILE A 194 14.94 -3.16 -3.92
N PHE A 195 14.18 -3.49 -4.97
CA PHE A 195 12.97 -4.31 -4.94
C PHE A 195 13.21 -5.79 -5.22
N LYS A 196 14.45 -6.31 -5.07
CA LYS A 196 14.76 -7.74 -5.28
C LYS A 196 13.86 -8.74 -4.54
N TYR A 197 13.19 -8.29 -3.47
CA TYR A 197 12.24 -9.08 -2.70
C TYR A 197 10.81 -9.12 -3.28
N PHE A 198 10.54 -8.38 -4.35
CA PHE A 198 9.24 -8.35 -5.05
C PHE A 198 9.13 -9.46 -6.11
N THR A 199 10.05 -10.44 -6.10
CA THR A 199 9.94 -11.63 -6.94
C THR A 199 8.97 -12.64 -6.31
N PRO A 200 8.30 -13.49 -7.11
CA PRO A 200 7.39 -14.51 -6.57
C PRO A 200 8.05 -15.43 -5.52
N MET A 201 9.33 -15.78 -5.71
CA MET A 201 10.08 -16.63 -4.79
C MET A 201 10.37 -15.93 -3.45
N GLU A 202 10.82 -14.68 -3.49
CA GLU A 202 11.10 -13.93 -2.25
C GLU A 202 9.82 -13.52 -1.53
N HIS A 203 8.74 -13.26 -2.28
CA HIS A 203 7.41 -13.08 -1.73
C HIS A 203 6.98 -14.33 -0.95
N ASP A 204 7.05 -15.52 -1.56
CA ASP A 204 6.69 -16.79 -0.92
C ASP A 204 7.50 -17.04 0.37
N ARG A 205 8.81 -16.84 0.33
CA ARG A 205 9.69 -16.92 1.51
C ARG A 205 9.31 -15.92 2.61
N SER A 206 8.82 -14.74 2.22
CA SER A 206 8.38 -13.72 3.17
C SER A 206 7.05 -14.11 3.82
N LEU A 207 6.13 -14.74 3.07
CA LEU A 207 4.88 -15.27 3.60
C LEU A 207 5.14 -16.32 4.69
N GLU A 208 6.01 -17.29 4.41
CA GLU A 208 6.34 -18.37 5.36
C GLU A 208 6.87 -17.85 6.70
N ARG A 209 7.53 -16.69 6.72
CA ARG A 209 8.03 -16.06 7.94
C ARG A 209 6.99 -15.24 8.68
N LEU A 210 5.99 -14.73 7.98
CA LEU A 210 4.98 -13.81 8.51
C LEU A 210 3.74 -14.56 9.02
N ILE A 211 3.44 -15.73 8.46
CA ILE A 211 2.27 -16.51 8.85
C ILE A 211 2.40 -17.01 10.29
N SER A 212 1.36 -16.72 11.07
CA SER A 212 1.16 -17.21 12.42
C SER A 212 -0.29 -17.67 12.55
N GLU A 213 -0.51 -18.98 12.65
CA GLU A 213 -1.88 -19.52 12.77
C GLU A 213 -2.57 -18.98 14.03
N GLN A 214 -3.70 -18.32 13.84
CA GLN A 214 -4.55 -17.81 14.89
C GLN A 214 -5.82 -18.65 15.04
N PRO A 215 -6.54 -18.54 16.18
CA PRO A 215 -7.86 -19.10 16.30
C PRO A 215 -8.79 -18.63 15.18
N ARG A 216 -9.29 -19.59 14.39
CA ARG A 216 -10.18 -19.31 13.25
C ARG A 216 -11.52 -18.77 13.74
N ASN A 217 -11.95 -17.64 13.20
CA ASN A 217 -13.33 -17.19 13.34
C ASN A 217 -14.21 -17.89 12.31
N PHE A 218 -14.74 -19.07 12.66
CA PHE A 218 -15.57 -19.85 11.74
C PHE A 218 -16.86 -19.13 11.31
N GLU A 219 -17.44 -18.27 12.15
CA GLU A 219 -18.61 -17.47 11.77
C GLU A 219 -18.28 -16.51 10.62
N ALA A 220 -17.16 -15.79 10.72
CA ALA A 220 -16.72 -14.90 9.64
C ALA A 220 -16.30 -15.69 8.38
N ILE A 221 -15.62 -16.83 8.54
CA ILE A 221 -15.16 -17.67 7.43
C ILE A 221 -16.35 -18.28 6.65
N GLU A 222 -17.29 -18.91 7.37
CA GLU A 222 -18.46 -19.53 6.74
C GLU A 222 -19.44 -18.48 6.19
N GLY A 223 -19.57 -17.34 6.88
CA GLY A 223 -20.34 -16.19 6.40
C GLY A 223 -19.78 -15.63 5.09
N PHE A 224 -18.45 -15.44 5.02
CA PHE A 224 -17.79 -15.02 3.77
C PHE A 224 -18.04 -16.05 2.66
N LEU A 225 -17.84 -17.33 2.94
CA LEU A 225 -18.01 -18.38 1.94
C LEU A 225 -19.44 -18.42 1.38
N ALA A 226 -20.44 -18.29 2.27
CA ALA A 226 -21.84 -18.21 1.86
C ALA A 226 -22.09 -16.97 0.99
N SER A 227 -21.53 -15.81 1.36
CA SER A 227 -21.64 -14.58 0.57
C SER A 227 -20.99 -14.71 -0.81
N ALA A 228 -19.75 -15.20 -0.88
CA ALA A 228 -19.04 -15.42 -2.14
C ALA A 228 -19.77 -16.41 -3.06
N ARG A 229 -20.32 -17.50 -2.51
CA ARG A 229 -21.10 -18.47 -3.28
C ARG A 229 -22.39 -17.87 -3.86
N ARG A 230 -23.03 -16.92 -3.15
CA ARG A 230 -24.20 -16.20 -3.68
C ARG A 230 -23.85 -15.31 -4.87
N LEU A 231 -22.60 -14.86 -5.02
CA LEU A 231 -22.19 -14.10 -6.20
C LEU A 231 -22.03 -14.96 -7.46
N MET A 232 -21.80 -16.27 -7.31
CA MET A 232 -21.50 -17.16 -8.44
C MET A 232 -22.56 -17.13 -9.56
N PRO A 233 -23.88 -17.16 -9.28
CA PRO A 233 -24.92 -17.05 -10.31
C PRO A 233 -24.93 -15.70 -11.06
N LEU A 234 -24.34 -14.64 -10.48
CA LEU A 234 -24.23 -13.34 -11.13
C LEU A 234 -23.03 -13.25 -12.09
N CYS A 235 -22.06 -14.15 -11.96
CA CYS A 235 -20.84 -14.15 -12.77
C CYS A 235 -21.16 -14.68 -14.17
N GLN A 236 -21.21 -13.78 -15.15
CA GLN A 236 -21.53 -14.10 -16.54
C GLN A 236 -20.27 -14.17 -17.41
N LYS A 237 -19.23 -13.43 -17.03
CA LYS A 237 -17.98 -13.33 -17.79
C LYS A 237 -16.92 -14.29 -17.25
N PRO A 238 -15.98 -14.78 -18.10
CA PRO A 238 -14.88 -15.65 -17.64
C PRO A 238 -14.01 -15.02 -16.56
N THR A 239 -13.78 -13.71 -16.60
CA THR A 239 -13.03 -12.96 -15.59
C THR A 239 -13.73 -12.98 -14.23
N GLU A 240 -15.04 -12.77 -14.20
CA GLU A 240 -15.86 -12.79 -12.99
C GLU A 240 -15.88 -14.19 -12.36
N ILE A 241 -16.10 -15.23 -13.19
CA ILE A 241 -16.10 -16.62 -12.75
C ILE A 241 -14.75 -16.98 -12.11
N SER A 242 -13.64 -16.70 -12.82
CA SER A 242 -12.30 -17.01 -12.34
C SER A 242 -11.97 -16.29 -11.02
N TYR A 243 -12.41 -15.04 -10.89
CA TYR A 243 -12.21 -14.23 -9.69
C TYR A 243 -13.01 -14.78 -8.51
N CYS A 244 -14.28 -15.13 -8.73
CA CYS A 244 -15.16 -15.71 -7.71
C CYS A 244 -14.66 -17.08 -7.24
N GLU A 245 -14.24 -17.95 -8.16
CA GLU A 245 -13.69 -19.26 -7.83
C GLU A 245 -12.41 -19.14 -7.00
N CYS A 246 -11.54 -18.18 -7.32
CA CYS A 246 -10.31 -17.94 -6.58
C CYS A 246 -10.59 -17.47 -5.13
N MET A 247 -11.59 -16.61 -4.92
CA MET A 247 -12.05 -16.26 -3.56
C MET A 247 -12.54 -17.47 -2.76
N ILE A 248 -13.29 -18.36 -3.39
CA ILE A 248 -13.80 -19.59 -2.74
C ILE A 248 -12.62 -20.50 -2.36
N ARG A 249 -11.66 -20.70 -3.27
CA ARG A 249 -10.45 -21.51 -3.01
C ARG A 249 -9.62 -20.96 -1.84
N CYS A 250 -9.51 -19.64 -1.68
CA CYS A 250 -8.81 -19.05 -0.53
C CYS A 250 -9.38 -19.56 0.80
N ILE A 251 -10.72 -19.63 0.91
CA ILE A 251 -11.41 -20.05 2.13
C ILE A 251 -11.37 -21.56 2.32
N ASP A 252 -11.52 -22.32 1.23
CA ASP A 252 -11.37 -23.77 1.30
C ASP A 252 -9.95 -24.16 1.76
N ASN A 253 -8.92 -23.45 1.30
CA ASN A 253 -7.55 -23.62 1.78
C ASN A 253 -7.39 -23.16 3.25
N LEU A 254 -8.03 -22.07 3.67
CA LEU A 254 -7.91 -21.54 5.04
C LEU A 254 -8.33 -22.56 6.11
N ARG A 255 -9.27 -23.45 5.76
CA ARG A 255 -9.72 -24.53 6.64
C ARG A 255 -8.60 -25.52 7.00
N THR A 256 -7.61 -25.67 6.13
CA THR A 256 -6.50 -26.63 6.31
C THR A 256 -5.15 -25.96 6.52
N SER A 257 -4.88 -24.83 5.87
CA SER A 257 -3.56 -24.20 5.80
C SER A 257 -3.66 -22.69 5.58
N CYS A 258 -3.18 -21.91 6.55
CA CYS A 258 -3.09 -20.45 6.41
C CYS A 258 -2.14 -20.02 5.28
N LEU A 259 -1.08 -20.80 5.05
CA LEU A 259 -0.11 -20.55 3.98
C LEU A 259 -0.71 -20.74 2.59
N ASP A 260 -1.44 -21.83 2.37
CA ASP A 260 -2.07 -22.09 1.08
C ASP A 260 -3.23 -21.13 0.82
N ALA A 261 -3.92 -20.69 1.87
CA ALA A 261 -4.94 -19.65 1.78
C ALA A 261 -4.34 -18.31 1.34
N TRP A 262 -3.20 -17.90 1.92
CA TRP A 262 -2.52 -16.68 1.51
C TRP A 262 -1.96 -16.80 0.08
N ARG A 263 -1.32 -17.91 -0.27
CA ARG A 263 -0.82 -18.14 -1.64
C ARG A 263 -1.94 -17.98 -2.68
N GLU A 264 -3.10 -18.58 -2.42
CA GLU A 264 -4.27 -18.41 -3.30
C GLU A 264 -4.77 -16.96 -3.31
N PHE A 265 -4.77 -16.28 -2.17
CA PHE A 265 -5.17 -14.88 -2.08
C PHE A 265 -4.22 -13.93 -2.86
N VAL A 266 -2.94 -14.25 -2.95
CA VAL A 266 -1.99 -13.49 -3.79
C VAL A 266 -2.34 -13.66 -5.26
N ILE A 267 -2.69 -14.88 -5.68
CA ILE A 267 -3.19 -15.15 -7.04
C ILE A 267 -4.45 -14.32 -7.31
N LEU A 268 -5.41 -14.33 -6.38
CA LEU A 268 -6.63 -13.50 -6.47
C LEU A 268 -6.30 -12.01 -6.64
N PHE A 269 -5.39 -11.49 -5.81
CA PHE A 269 -5.02 -10.08 -5.80
C PHE A 269 -4.39 -9.64 -7.13
N ILE A 270 -3.51 -10.46 -7.70
CA ILE A 270 -2.85 -10.15 -8.98
C ILE A 270 -3.66 -10.56 -10.21
N LEU A 271 -4.76 -11.30 -10.05
CA LEU A 271 -5.56 -11.80 -11.17
C LEU A 271 -5.95 -10.71 -12.18
N PRO A 272 -6.37 -9.48 -11.77
CA PRO A 272 -6.68 -8.42 -12.73
C PRO A 272 -5.50 -7.98 -13.61
N THR A 273 -4.26 -8.21 -13.17
CA THR A 273 -3.06 -7.87 -13.95
C THR A 273 -2.83 -8.82 -15.12
N THR A 274 -3.45 -10.01 -15.06
CA THR A 274 -3.40 -11.03 -16.12
C THR A 274 -4.45 -10.82 -17.21
N PHE A 275 -5.48 -10.01 -16.95
CA PHE A 275 -6.53 -9.75 -17.92
C PHE A 275 -5.99 -8.93 -19.09
N ASN A 276 -6.49 -9.23 -20.30
CA ASN A 276 -6.25 -8.35 -21.43
C ASN A 276 -6.94 -6.98 -21.19
N ASN A 277 -6.61 -5.98 -22.00
CA ASN A 277 -7.14 -4.62 -21.79
C ASN A 277 -8.67 -4.54 -21.90
N GLN A 278 -9.28 -5.25 -22.85
CA GLN A 278 -10.72 -5.25 -23.03
C GLN A 278 -11.41 -5.87 -21.82
N ASP A 279 -10.99 -7.08 -21.43
CA ASP A 279 -11.55 -7.83 -20.30
C ASP A 279 -11.41 -7.06 -18.99
N PHE A 280 -10.27 -6.39 -18.78
CA PHE A 280 -10.07 -5.56 -17.60
C PHE A 280 -11.01 -4.36 -17.57
N MET A 281 -11.11 -3.61 -18.69
CA MET A 281 -11.98 -2.44 -18.77
C MET A 281 -13.44 -2.82 -18.55
N GLU A 282 -13.87 -3.97 -19.09
CA GLU A 282 -15.19 -4.55 -18.85
C GLU A 282 -15.42 -5.04 -17.42
N PHE A 283 -14.38 -5.52 -16.75
CA PHE A 283 -14.46 -5.99 -15.36
C PHE A 283 -14.61 -4.84 -14.36
N VAL A 284 -13.94 -3.72 -14.62
CA VAL A 284 -14.01 -2.52 -13.75
C VAL A 284 -15.03 -1.48 -14.20
N ASP A 285 -15.76 -1.76 -15.28
CA ASP A 285 -16.78 -0.86 -15.82
C ASP A 285 -17.80 -0.46 -14.75
N TYR A 286 -18.26 0.79 -14.78
CA TYR A 286 -19.15 1.32 -13.74
C TYR A 286 -20.50 0.58 -13.68
N GLU A 287 -20.97 0.07 -14.82
CA GLU A 287 -22.21 -0.70 -14.93
C GLU A 287 -21.99 -2.19 -14.60
N ASN A 288 -20.74 -2.65 -14.48
CA ASN A 288 -20.44 -4.01 -14.04
C ASN A 288 -20.52 -4.14 -12.52
N HIS A 289 -21.75 -4.17 -12.00
CA HIS A 289 -22.04 -4.34 -10.59
C HIS A 289 -21.47 -5.65 -10.01
N THR A 290 -21.48 -6.75 -10.77
CA THR A 290 -20.89 -8.02 -10.35
C THR A 290 -19.39 -7.89 -10.13
N GLY A 291 -18.66 -7.27 -11.07
CA GLY A 291 -17.23 -7.00 -10.94
C GLY A 291 -16.90 -6.18 -9.69
N HIS A 292 -17.69 -5.15 -9.39
CA HIS A 292 -17.48 -4.31 -8.20
C HIS A 292 -17.76 -5.08 -6.90
N LEU A 293 -18.79 -5.93 -6.88
CA LEU A 293 -19.08 -6.82 -5.75
C LEU A 293 -17.93 -7.82 -5.51
N LEU A 294 -17.35 -8.38 -6.58
CA LEU A 294 -16.21 -9.28 -6.49
C LEU A 294 -14.97 -8.55 -5.93
N ILE A 295 -14.67 -7.35 -6.41
CA ILE A 295 -13.54 -6.53 -5.93
C ILE A 295 -13.67 -6.22 -4.43
N ILE A 296 -14.85 -5.77 -3.98
CA ILE A 296 -15.01 -5.44 -2.55
C ILE A 296 -14.95 -6.69 -1.68
N HIS A 297 -15.44 -7.85 -2.16
CA HIS A 297 -15.29 -9.12 -1.46
C HIS A 297 -13.81 -9.51 -1.30
N MET A 298 -12.96 -9.30 -2.30
CA MET A 298 -11.51 -9.53 -2.16
C MET A 298 -10.90 -8.67 -1.04
N PHE A 299 -11.29 -7.40 -0.93
CA PHE A 299 -10.81 -6.55 0.16
C PHE A 299 -11.31 -6.99 1.53
N LEU A 300 -12.54 -7.47 1.65
CA LEU A 300 -13.05 -8.01 2.93
C LEU A 300 -12.38 -9.34 3.27
N LEU A 301 -12.09 -10.17 2.26
CA LEU A 301 -11.34 -11.41 2.39
C LEU A 301 -9.94 -11.17 2.96
N ASP A 302 -9.27 -10.08 2.55
CA ASP A 302 -7.97 -9.63 3.09
C ASP A 302 -7.99 -9.58 4.63
N TYR A 303 -9.07 -9.04 5.22
CA TYR A 303 -9.24 -8.96 6.68
C TYR A 303 -9.66 -10.27 7.33
N VAL A 304 -10.49 -11.08 6.65
CA VAL A 304 -10.87 -12.42 7.12
C VAL A 304 -9.61 -13.28 7.26
N LEU A 305 -8.77 -13.30 6.22
CA LEU A 305 -7.52 -14.04 6.22
C LEU A 305 -6.51 -13.43 7.19
N GLY A 306 -6.36 -12.10 7.23
CA GLY A 306 -5.45 -11.41 8.16
C GLY A 306 -5.71 -11.79 9.62
N ASN A 307 -6.99 -11.91 10.01
CA ASN A 307 -7.36 -12.33 11.35
C ASN A 307 -6.91 -13.76 11.71
N ALA A 308 -6.90 -14.66 10.72
CA ALA A 308 -6.52 -16.06 10.90
C ALA A 308 -5.02 -16.32 10.68
N CYS A 309 -4.34 -15.53 9.86
CA CYS A 309 -2.99 -15.79 9.39
C CYS A 309 -1.90 -14.93 10.05
N LEU A 310 -2.24 -13.84 10.76
CA LEU A 310 -1.27 -12.90 11.33
C LEU A 310 -1.34 -12.83 12.85
N SER A 311 -0.23 -12.58 13.53
CA SER A 311 -0.25 -12.37 14.99
C SER A 311 -0.94 -11.05 15.33
N LYS A 312 -1.55 -10.95 16.53
CA LYS A 312 -2.06 -9.67 17.05
C LYS A 312 -1.00 -8.58 17.15
N SER A 313 0.28 -8.96 17.29
CA SER A 313 1.40 -8.01 17.24
C SER A 313 1.58 -7.34 15.88
N ASP A 314 1.00 -7.92 14.83
CA ASP A 314 1.09 -7.42 13.45
C ASP A 314 -0.08 -6.49 13.11
N GLU A 315 -0.93 -6.15 14.08
CA GLU A 315 -1.96 -5.14 13.89
C GLU A 315 -1.33 -3.78 13.51
N PRO A 316 -1.83 -3.11 12.45
CA PRO A 316 -1.31 -1.81 12.07
C PRO A 316 -1.67 -0.75 13.10
N GLU A 317 -0.67 0.03 13.53
CA GLU A 317 -0.83 1.19 14.41
C GLU A 317 -1.79 2.25 13.83
N TYR A 318 -1.86 2.34 12.50
CA TYR A 318 -2.63 3.32 11.74
C TYR A 318 -3.61 2.62 10.78
N PRO A 319 -4.84 2.31 11.22
CA PRO A 319 -5.78 1.46 10.48
C PRO A 319 -6.61 2.22 9.42
N GLY A 320 -6.13 3.33 8.87
CA GLY A 320 -6.90 4.18 7.94
C GLY A 320 -7.49 3.43 6.74
N ARG A 321 -6.73 2.48 6.18
CA ARG A 321 -7.19 1.61 5.08
C ARG A 321 -8.46 0.82 5.42
N LYS A 322 -8.62 0.41 6.68
CA LYS A 322 -9.81 -0.31 7.17
C LYS A 322 -11.07 0.52 6.97
N PHE A 323 -11.02 1.78 7.39
CA PHE A 323 -12.15 2.69 7.28
C PHE A 323 -12.43 3.08 5.83
N VAL A 324 -11.40 3.17 5.00
CA VAL A 324 -11.55 3.37 3.55
C VAL A 324 -12.29 2.20 2.89
N ILE A 325 -11.93 0.95 3.18
CA ILE A 325 -12.60 -0.23 2.63
C ILE A 325 -14.06 -0.33 3.12
N ILE A 326 -14.31 -0.02 4.40
CA ILE A 326 -15.68 0.08 4.94
C ILE A 326 -16.51 1.13 4.18
N ASN A 327 -15.91 2.28 3.87
CA ASN A 327 -16.57 3.32 3.08
C ASN A 327 -16.85 2.84 1.65
N TRP A 328 -15.88 2.22 0.97
CA TRP A 328 -16.07 1.63 -0.36
C TRP A 328 -17.26 0.67 -0.40
N MET A 329 -17.39 -0.21 0.59
CA MET A 329 -18.52 -1.13 0.67
C MET A 329 -19.84 -0.39 0.85
N ARG A 330 -19.90 0.59 1.75
CA ARG A 330 -21.11 1.40 1.98
C ARG A 330 -21.50 2.22 0.77
N ASP A 331 -20.54 2.80 0.06
CA ASP A 331 -20.75 3.57 -1.16
C ASP A 331 -21.22 2.68 -2.30
N LEU A 332 -20.68 1.46 -2.41
CA LEU A 332 -21.14 0.47 -3.37
C LEU A 332 -22.59 0.05 -3.10
N ALA A 333 -22.91 -0.33 -1.86
CA ALA A 333 -24.27 -0.74 -1.48
C ALA A 333 -25.31 0.36 -1.78
N ARG A 334 -24.97 1.63 -1.56
CA ARG A 334 -25.86 2.77 -1.86
C ARG A 334 -26.11 2.99 -3.36
N ARG A 335 -25.20 2.58 -4.23
CA ARG A 335 -25.29 2.79 -5.68
C ARG A 335 -25.85 1.59 -6.44
N LEU A 336 -25.79 0.40 -5.86
CA LEU A 336 -26.29 -0.81 -6.49
C LEU A 336 -27.82 -0.76 -6.67
N PRO A 337 -28.35 -1.29 -7.80
CA PRO A 337 -29.79 -1.46 -7.97
C PRO A 337 -30.38 -2.37 -6.88
N SER A 338 -31.66 -2.20 -6.57
CA SER A 338 -32.34 -2.96 -5.49
C SER A 338 -32.28 -4.48 -5.67
N LEU A 339 -32.16 -4.97 -6.91
CA LEU A 339 -31.98 -6.40 -7.20
C LEU A 339 -30.69 -6.98 -6.61
N TYR A 340 -29.72 -6.15 -6.26
CA TYR A 340 -28.45 -6.57 -5.69
C TYR A 340 -28.39 -6.49 -4.16
N GLU A 341 -29.45 -6.04 -3.48
CA GLU A 341 -29.47 -5.82 -2.02
C GLU A 341 -29.00 -7.07 -1.24
N GLU A 342 -29.49 -8.25 -1.63
CA GLU A 342 -29.15 -9.54 -1.00
C GLU A 342 -27.63 -9.87 -1.03
N TYR A 343 -26.90 -9.36 -2.03
CA TYR A 343 -25.46 -9.61 -2.18
C TYR A 343 -24.62 -8.65 -1.34
N THR A 344 -25.24 -7.64 -0.73
CA THR A 344 -24.57 -6.65 0.13
C THR A 344 -24.78 -6.88 1.62
N GLU A 345 -25.71 -7.75 2.00
CA GLU A 345 -26.08 -8.01 3.41
C GLU A 345 -24.87 -8.43 4.26
N TRP A 346 -24.23 -9.55 3.91
CA TRP A 346 -23.09 -10.05 4.66
C TRP A 346 -21.89 -9.09 4.62
N PRO A 347 -21.49 -8.50 3.46
CA PRO A 347 -20.44 -7.50 3.43
C PRO A 347 -20.67 -6.31 4.38
N LEU A 348 -21.90 -5.78 4.44
CA LEU A 348 -22.24 -4.66 5.33
C LEU A 348 -22.23 -5.07 6.82
N GLU A 349 -22.73 -6.25 7.13
CA GLU A 349 -22.66 -6.82 8.48
C GLU A 349 -21.19 -7.00 8.90
N TYR A 350 -20.37 -7.61 8.05
CA TYR A 350 -18.95 -7.81 8.32
C TYR A 350 -18.19 -6.48 8.44
N CYS A 351 -18.51 -5.46 7.64
CA CYS A 351 -17.96 -4.11 7.83
C CYS A 351 -18.29 -3.51 9.19
N SER A 352 -19.47 -3.80 9.74
CA SER A 352 -19.86 -3.34 11.09
C SER A 352 -19.01 -4.03 12.16
N VAL A 353 -18.79 -5.33 12.01
CA VAL A 353 -17.86 -6.10 12.87
C VAL A 353 -16.41 -5.59 12.74
N LEU A 354 -15.95 -5.34 11.52
CA LEU A 354 -14.59 -4.89 11.22
C LEU A 354 -14.31 -3.47 11.79
N ALA A 355 -15.32 -2.61 11.85
CA ALA A 355 -15.20 -1.29 12.46
C ALA A 355 -14.75 -1.37 13.93
N GLU A 356 -15.20 -2.41 14.65
CA GLU A 356 -14.97 -2.61 16.09
C GLU A 356 -13.79 -3.55 16.40
N ARG A 357 -13.31 -4.31 15.41
CA ARG A 357 -12.24 -5.30 15.58
C ARG A 357 -10.85 -4.81 15.15
N ASP A 358 -9.84 -5.62 15.45
CA ASP A 358 -8.45 -5.38 15.05
C ASP A 358 -8.30 -5.30 13.52
N ALA A 359 -7.32 -4.52 13.08
CA ALA A 359 -7.17 -4.12 11.69
C ALA A 359 -6.18 -4.97 10.89
N ARG A 360 -5.92 -6.22 11.27
CA ARG A 360 -4.97 -7.10 10.56
C ARG A 360 -5.49 -7.44 9.16
N TYR A 361 -4.62 -7.31 8.16
CA TYR A 361 -4.86 -7.64 6.76
C TYR A 361 -3.56 -8.13 6.11
N LEU A 362 -3.66 -8.92 5.05
CA LEU A 362 -2.52 -9.53 4.35
C LEU A 362 -1.81 -8.56 3.39
N LEU A 363 -2.54 -7.72 2.67
CA LEU A 363 -1.96 -6.79 1.69
C LEU A 363 -1.31 -5.57 2.37
N SER A 364 -0.15 -5.73 3.00
CA SER A 364 0.66 -4.55 3.39
C SER A 364 1.08 -3.79 2.14
N PRO A 365 0.74 -2.49 2.00
CA PRO A 365 1.35 -1.63 0.99
C PRO A 365 2.86 -1.51 1.19
#